data_AF-A0A1J5PFZ6-F1
#
_entry.id   AF-A0A1J5PFZ6-F1
#
_cell.length_a   1.000
_cell.length_b   1.000
_cell.length_c   1.000
_cell.angle_alpha   90.00
_cell.angle_beta   90.00
_cell.angle_gamma   90.00
#
_symmetry.space_group_name_H-M   'P 1'
#
loop_
_entity.id
_entity.type
_entity.pdbx_description
1 polymer ?
#
loop_
_entity_poly.entity_id
_entity_poly.type
_entity_poly.pdbx_seq_one_letter_code
_entity_poly.pdbx_strand_id
1 'polypeptide(L)'
;MPGNRGIETMMLVAPINGFFTLGCVYVWMAIYPVELFTSTVRSTAVSFIFNAARLIAWIFPIIAGTMIKTFGGVGHAALILGSVYLLGLVIPWLLPETANKGLPD
;
A
#
# COMPACT_ATOMS: atom_id res chain seq x y z
N MET A 1 37.36 -0.33 -3.28
CA MET A 1 36.31 0.54 -3.86
C MET A 1 34.94 0.02 -3.42
N PRO A 2 34.38 0.47 -2.28
CA PRO A 2 33.22 -0.15 -1.64
C PRO A 2 31.87 0.51 -2.00
N GLY A 3 31.71 0.97 -3.25
CA GLY A 3 30.49 1.68 -3.71
C GLY A 3 29.44 0.81 -4.43
N ASN A 4 29.80 -0.39 -4.92
CA ASN A 4 28.92 -1.14 -5.83
C ASN A 4 27.92 -2.08 -5.15
N ARG A 5 28.28 -2.65 -3.99
CA ARG A 5 27.47 -3.69 -3.33
C ARG A 5 26.09 -3.21 -2.87
N GLY A 6 25.98 -1.94 -2.45
CA GLY A 6 24.71 -1.36 -2.04
C GLY A 6 23.73 -1.20 -3.20
N ILE A 7 24.22 -0.72 -4.35
CA ILE A 7 23.42 -0.51 -5.55
C ILE A 7 22.99 -1.84 -6.16
N GLU A 8 23.90 -2.82 -6.24
CA GLU A 8 23.59 -4.18 -6.70
C GLU A 8 22.49 -4.83 -5.82
N THR A 9 22.56 -4.65 -4.50
CA THR A 9 21.52 -5.13 -3.58
C THR A 9 20.19 -4.42 -3.83
N MET A 10 20.18 -3.10 -4.03
CA MET A 10 18.95 -2.35 -4.34
C MET A 10 18.34 -2.76 -5.68
N MET A 11 19.16 -3.05 -6.70
CA MET A 11 18.69 -3.53 -8.00
C MET A 11 17.98 -4.88 -7.91
N LEU A 12 18.38 -5.74 -6.96
CA LEU A 12 17.71 -7.02 -6.68
C LEU A 12 16.48 -6.84 -5.79
N VAL A 13 16.51 -5.94 -4.80
CA VAL A 13 15.39 -5.72 -3.87
C VAL A 13 14.26 -4.92 -4.52
N ALA A 14 14.55 -4.01 -5.45
CA ALA A 14 13.57 -3.20 -6.15
C ALA A 14 12.47 -4.01 -6.90
N PRO A 15 12.80 -5.02 -7.73
CA PRO A 15 11.77 -5.83 -8.40
C PRO A 15 10.97 -6.67 -7.40
N ILE A 16 11.59 -7.16 -6.33
CA ILE A 16 10.90 -7.89 -5.25
C ILE A 16 9.87 -6.97 -4.59
N ASN A 17 10.29 -5.77 -4.20
CA ASN A 17 9.39 -4.76 -3.64
C ASN A 17 8.25 -4.39 -4.61
N GLY A 18 8.58 -4.26 -5.91
CA GLY A 18 7.60 -4.00 -6.97
C GLY A 18 6.56 -5.12 -7.09
N PHE A 19 6.99 -6.38 -7.05
CA PHE A 19 6.10 -7.54 -7.09
C PHE A 19 5.12 -7.55 -5.93
N PHE A 20 5.59 -7.39 -4.69
CA PHE A 20 4.70 -7.37 -3.51
C PHE A 20 3.79 -6.13 -3.49
N THR A 21 4.32 -4.96 -3.82
CA THR A 21 3.53 -3.73 -3.80
C THR A 21 2.45 -3.77 -4.88
N LEU A 22 2.80 -4.08 -6.12
CA LEU A 22 1.83 -4.08 -7.22
C LEU A 22 0.94 -5.32 -7.18
N GLY A 23 1.55 -6.50 -7.00
CA GLY A 23 0.87 -7.78 -7.06
C GLY A 23 0.02 -8.11 -5.83
N CYS A 24 0.50 -7.78 -4.63
CA CYS A 24 -0.26 -8.09 -3.40
C CYS A 24 -1.05 -6.88 -2.89
N VAL A 25 -0.49 -5.67 -2.97
CA VAL A 25 -1.07 -4.46 -2.35
C VAL A 25 -1.89 -3.61 -3.32
N TYR A 26 -1.77 -3.73 -4.65
CA TYR A 26 -2.63 -3.00 -5.59
C TYR A 26 -3.70 -3.86 -6.27
N VAL A 27 -3.57 -5.19 -6.24
CA VAL A 27 -4.53 -6.10 -6.88
C VAL A 27 -5.95 -5.99 -6.31
N TRP A 28 -6.09 -5.60 -5.04
CA TRP A 28 -7.39 -5.43 -4.38
C TRP A 28 -8.29 -4.41 -5.12
N MET A 29 -7.72 -3.40 -5.78
CA MET A 29 -8.46 -2.42 -6.57
C MET A 29 -9.15 -3.03 -7.81
N ALA A 30 -8.69 -4.19 -8.28
CA ALA A 30 -9.33 -4.92 -9.38
C ALA A 30 -10.43 -5.86 -8.88
N ILE A 31 -10.35 -6.32 -7.62
CA ILE A 31 -11.22 -7.38 -7.06
C ILE A 31 -12.38 -6.78 -6.24
N TYR A 32 -12.09 -5.98 -5.22
CA TYR A 32 -13.15 -5.50 -4.32
C TYR A 32 -14.12 -4.50 -4.97
N PRO A 33 -13.68 -3.55 -5.82
CA PRO A 33 -14.61 -2.62 -6.44
C PRO A 33 -15.56 -3.29 -7.45
N VAL A 34 -15.17 -4.42 -8.05
CA VAL A 34 -16.07 -5.16 -8.94
C VAL A 34 -17.12 -5.95 -8.16
N GLU A 35 -16.79 -6.38 -6.95
CA GLU A 35 -17.69 -7.10 -6.03
C GLU A 35 -18.60 -6.16 -5.23
N LEU A 36 -18.16 -4.93 -4.94
CA LEU A 36 -18.91 -4.00 -4.10
C LEU A 36 -19.79 -3.03 -4.90
N PHE A 37 -19.45 -2.74 -6.17
CA PHE A 37 -20.13 -1.73 -6.97
C PHE A 37 -20.72 -2.29 -8.28
N THR A 38 -21.92 -1.80 -8.62
CA THR A 38 -22.58 -2.04 -9.90
C THR A 38 -21.76 -1.49 -11.07
N SER A 39 -21.93 -2.09 -12.25
CA SER A 39 -21.16 -1.77 -13.46
C SER A 39 -21.21 -0.30 -13.86
N THR A 40 -22.32 0.39 -13.59
CA THR A 40 -22.54 1.80 -13.92
C THR A 40 -21.66 2.76 -13.12
N VAL A 41 -21.36 2.45 -11.85
CA VAL A 41 -20.64 3.37 -10.95
C VAL A 41 -19.20 2.94 -10.66
N ARG A 42 -18.81 1.75 -11.11
CA ARG A 42 -17.50 1.13 -10.81
C ARG A 42 -16.30 2.00 -11.16
N SER A 43 -16.28 2.58 -12.37
CA SER A 43 -15.15 3.42 -12.82
C SER A 43 -14.98 4.67 -11.95
N THR A 44 -16.10 5.31 -11.60
CA THR A 44 -16.14 6.48 -10.72
C THR A 44 -15.75 6.12 -9.29
N ALA A 45 -16.24 5.01 -8.76
CA ALA A 45 -15.93 4.54 -7.41
C ALA A 45 -14.44 4.20 -7.26
N VAL A 46 -13.85 3.46 -8.20
CA VAL A 46 -12.41 3.17 -8.21
C VAL A 46 -11.59 4.45 -8.27
N SER A 47 -11.97 5.39 -9.15
CA SER A 47 -11.29 6.68 -9.28
C SER A 47 -11.38 7.50 -8.00
N PHE A 48 -12.55 7.53 -7.34
CA PHE A 48 -12.75 8.24 -6.09
C PHE A 48 -11.91 7.64 -4.96
N ILE A 49 -11.95 6.31 -4.77
CA ILE A 49 -11.19 5.61 -3.74
C ILE A 49 -9.69 5.83 -3.95
N PHE A 50 -9.20 5.75 -5.18
CA PHE A 50 -7.79 5.97 -5.50
C PHE A 50 -7.32 7.40 -5.20
N ASN A 51 -8.11 8.40 -5.60
CA ASN A 51 -7.77 9.80 -5.32
C ASN A 51 -7.91 10.14 -3.84
N ALA A 52 -8.96 9.67 -3.17
CA ALA A 52 -9.16 9.88 -1.73
C ALA A 52 -8.05 9.24 -0.90
N ALA A 53 -7.67 8.00 -1.21
CA ALA A 53 -6.53 7.34 -0.56
C ALA A 53 -5.24 8.14 -0.75
N ARG A 54 -5.02 8.69 -1.95
CA ARG A 54 -3.85 9.54 -2.23
C ARG A 54 -3.89 10.87 -1.47
N LEU A 55 -5.07 11.47 -1.30
CA LEU A 55 -5.30 12.65 -0.45
C LEU A 55 -5.15 12.37 1.05
N ILE A 56 -5.05 11.12 1.48
CA ILE A 56 -4.66 10.77 2.85
C ILE A 56 -3.17 10.43 2.89
N ALA A 57 -2.67 9.76 1.85
CA ALA A 57 -1.29 9.28 1.75
C ALA A 57 -0.23 10.41 1.74
N TRP A 58 -0.55 11.62 1.29
CA TRP A 58 0.42 12.74 1.25
C TRP A 58 0.94 13.16 2.63
N ILE A 59 0.23 12.82 3.72
CA ILE A 59 0.67 13.10 5.09
C ILE A 59 1.86 12.21 5.47
N PHE A 60 1.93 10.99 4.94
CA PHE A 60 2.96 10.01 5.32
C PHE A 60 4.38 10.45 4.94
N PRO A 61 4.66 11.04 3.76
CA PRO A 61 5.95 11.65 3.47
C PRO A 61 6.36 12.75 4.46
N ILE A 62 5.41 13.55 4.96
CA ILE A 62 5.69 14.59 5.95
C ILE A 62 6.12 13.96 7.27
N ILE A 63 5.38 12.94 7.73
CA ILE A 63 5.73 12.16 8.93
C ILE A 63 7.09 11.46 8.75
N ALA A 64 7.34 10.88 7.58
CA ALA A 64 8.62 10.23 7.27
C ALA A 64 9.79 11.23 7.35
N GLY A 65 9.63 12.42 6.78
CA GLY A 65 10.64 13.47 6.80
C GLY A 65 10.95 13.97 8.21
N THR A 66 9.92 14.17 9.05
CA THR A 66 10.13 14.57 10.45
C THR A 66 10.76 13.45 11.27
N MET A 67 10.40 12.19 11.02
CA MET A 67 10.93 11.05 11.76
C MET A 67 12.40 10.76 11.43
N ILE A 68 12.84 10.96 10.19
CA ILE A 68 14.26 10.87 9.82
C ILE A 68 15.08 11.92 10.59
N LYS A 69 14.53 13.14 10.75
CA LYS A 69 15.19 14.23 11.49
C LYS A 69 15.32 13.93 12.98
N THR A 70 14.29 13.34 13.60
CA THR A 70 14.27 13.06 15.05
C THR A 70 15.05 11.81 15.42
N PHE A 71 15.02 10.75 14.60
CA PHE A 71 15.70 9.48 14.88
C PHE A 71 17.11 9.36 14.27
N GLY A 72 17.57 10.38 13.53
CA GLY A 72 18.95 10.49 13.07
C GLY A 72 19.41 9.42 12.07
N GLY A 73 18.50 8.61 11.52
CA GLY A 73 18.84 7.52 10.61
C GLY A 73 17.67 7.02 9.77
N VAL A 74 17.94 6.85 8.47
CA VAL A 74 16.95 6.35 7.47
C VAL A 74 16.46 4.95 7.83
N GLY A 75 17.31 4.10 8.41
CA GLY A 75 16.96 2.73 8.79
C GLY A 75 15.88 2.64 9.87
N HIS A 76 16.01 3.39 10.96
CA HIS A 76 14.99 3.42 12.03
C HIS A 76 13.69 4.03 11.54
N ALA A 77 13.78 5.07 10.71
CA ALA A 77 12.61 5.69 10.12
C ALA A 77 11.84 4.69 9.22
N ALA A 78 12.58 3.95 8.38
CA ALA A 78 12.01 2.94 7.49
C ALA A 78 11.38 1.77 8.24
N LEU A 79 11.96 1.31 9.35
CA LEU A 79 11.41 0.20 10.15
C LEU A 79 10.07 0.58 10.81
N ILE A 80 9.96 1.76 11.39
CA ILE A 80 8.72 2.22 12.03
C ILE A 80 7.63 2.43 10.98
N LEU A 81 7.93 3.06 9.84
CA LEU A 81 6.94 3.21 8.75
C LEU A 81 6.56 1.85 8.15
N GLY A 82 7.54 0.96 8.00
CA GLY A 82 7.34 -0.40 7.51
C GLY A 82 6.44 -1.24 8.42
N SER A 83 6.46 -1.00 9.73
CA SER A 83 5.62 -1.72 10.70
C SER A 83 4.13 -1.55 10.44
N VAL A 84 3.70 -0.46 9.78
CA VAL A 84 2.30 -0.23 9.39
C VAL A 84 1.80 -1.31 8.42
N TYR A 85 2.68 -1.93 7.62
CA TYR A 85 2.29 -3.04 6.75
C TYR A 85 1.82 -4.28 7.53
N LEU A 86 2.24 -4.45 8.79
CA LEU A 86 1.72 -5.51 9.65
C LEU A 86 0.23 -5.31 9.93
N LEU A 87 -0.22 -4.06 10.10
CA LEU A 87 -1.64 -3.76 10.22
C LEU A 87 -2.40 -4.14 8.94
N GLY A 88 -1.83 -3.82 7.78
CA GLY A 88 -2.39 -4.22 6.48
C GLY A 88 -2.47 -5.74 6.27
N LEU A 89 -1.62 -6.53 6.94
CA LEU A 89 -1.64 -7.99 6.89
C LEU A 89 -2.67 -8.60 7.86
N VAL A 90 -2.93 -7.94 8.99
CA VAL A 90 -3.84 -8.44 10.03
C VAL A 90 -5.29 -8.00 9.79
N ILE A 91 -5.52 -6.77 9.35
CA ILE A 91 -6.86 -6.20 9.15
C ILE A 91 -7.76 -7.04 8.23
N PRO A 92 -7.29 -7.63 7.11
CA PRO A 92 -8.14 -8.45 6.24
C PRO A 92 -8.83 -9.61 6.95
N TRP A 93 -8.21 -10.19 7.98
CA TRP A 93 -8.80 -11.27 8.78
C TRP A 93 -9.96 -10.81 9.67
N LEU A 94 -10.02 -9.51 9.95
CA LEU A 94 -11.07 -8.89 10.75
C LEU A 94 -12.22 -8.35 9.90
N LEU A 95 -12.04 -8.30 8.57
CA LEU A 95 -13.04 -7.76 7.66
C LEU A 95 -14.12 -8.82 7.38
N PRO A 96 -15.42 -8.46 7.45
CA PRO A 96 -16.49 -9.41 7.20
C PRO A 96 -16.41 -9.96 5.78
N GLU A 97 -16.59 -11.28 5.65
CA GLU A 97 -16.58 -11.97 4.36
C GLU A 97 -17.72 -11.45 3.47
N THR A 98 -17.37 -10.80 2.36
CA THR A 98 -18.32 -10.27 1.36
C THR A 98 -18.63 -11.26 0.25
N ALA A 99 -17.95 -12.42 0.21
CA ALA A 99 -17.98 -13.38 -0.90
C ALA A 99 -19.36 -14.02 -1.20
N ASN A 100 -20.34 -13.90 -0.30
CA ASN A 100 -21.67 -14.52 -0.45
C ASN A 100 -22.85 -13.54 -0.43
N LYS A 101 -22.60 -12.22 -0.45
CA LYS A 101 -23.69 -11.24 -0.61
C LYS A 101 -23.79 -10.89 -2.09
N GLY A 102 -24.96 -11.13 -2.68
CA GLY A 102 -25.27 -10.66 -4.03
C GLY A 102 -25.03 -9.14 -4.12
N LEU A 103 -24.65 -8.68 -5.31
CA LEU A 103 -24.48 -7.26 -5.59
C LEU A 103 -25.74 -6.52 -5.11
N PRO A 104 -25.63 -5.42 -4.33
CA PRO A 104 -26.78 -4.60 -3.98
C PRO A 104 -27.50 -4.16 -5.27
N ASP A 105 -28.81 -4.42 -5.34
CA ASP A 105 -29.67 -4.01 -6.47
C ASP A 105 -29.64 -2.49 -6.70
#